data_AF-A0A2X2T801-F1
#
_entry.id   AF-A0A2X2T801-F1
#
_cell.length_a   1.000
_cell.length_b   1.000
_cell.length_c   1.000
_cell.angle_alpha   90.00
_cell.angle_beta   90.00
_cell.angle_gamma   90.00
#
_symmetry.space_group_name_H-M   'P 1'
#
loop_
_entity.id
_entity.type
_entity.pdbx_description
1 polymer ?
#
loop_
_entity_poly.entity_id
_entity_poly.type
_entity_poly.pdbx_seq_one_letter_code
_entity_poly.pdbx_strand_id
1 'polypeptide(L)' 'MQILGHEKAVFPYEYPALFSILIAFVGIWLFSITDNTPEGKLEREKFRAQFIRSQTGIGIDQGRAH' A
#
# COMPACT_ATOMS: atom_id res chain seq x y z
N MET A 1 -17.89 -7.02 -23.95
CA MET A 1 -16.87 -8.04 -24.32
C MET A 1 -17.23 -9.32 -23.62
N GLN A 2 -17.50 -10.37 -24.39
CA GLN A 2 -18.08 -11.64 -23.94
C GLN A 2 -16.94 -12.53 -23.44
N ILE A 3 -16.88 -12.79 -22.13
CA ILE A 3 -15.88 -13.68 -21.54
C ILE A 3 -16.45 -15.10 -21.59
N LEU A 4 -16.10 -15.79 -22.68
CA LEU A 4 -16.00 -17.24 -22.78
C LEU A 4 -17.25 -18.05 -22.36
N GLY A 5 -18.26 -18.13 -23.23
CA GLY A 5 -19.05 -19.35 -23.53
C GLY A 5 -19.61 -20.25 -22.41
N HIS A 6 -19.74 -19.79 -21.16
CA HIS A 6 -20.34 -20.57 -20.06
C HIS A 6 -21.69 -19.95 -19.67
N GLU A 7 -22.76 -20.76 -19.71
CA GLU A 7 -24.16 -20.37 -19.45
C GLU A 7 -24.44 -19.80 -18.05
N LYS A 8 -23.54 -20.00 -17.09
CA LYS A 8 -23.65 -19.42 -15.74
C LYS A 8 -22.29 -18.97 -15.27
N ALA A 9 -22.15 -17.68 -15.00
CA ALA A 9 -21.07 -17.18 -14.16
C ALA A 9 -21.17 -17.90 -12.80
N VAL A 10 -20.09 -18.57 -12.36
CA VAL A 10 -20.00 -19.22 -11.05
C VAL A 10 -20.18 -18.21 -9.91
N PHE A 11 -20.04 -16.91 -10.20
CA PHE A 11 -20.31 -15.81 -9.28
C PHE A 11 -21.35 -14.84 -9.86
N PRO A 12 -22.47 -14.57 -9.15
CA PRO A 12 -23.55 -13.70 -9.62
C PRO A 12 -23.25 -12.20 -9.41
N TYR A 13 -22.01 -11.77 -9.63
CA TYR A 13 -21.62 -10.37 -9.53
C TYR A 13 -20.73 -10.01 -10.73
N GLU A 14 -21.10 -8.95 -11.44
CA GLU A 14 -20.39 -8.46 -12.64
C GLU A 14 -18.98 -7.93 -12.30
N TYR A 15 -18.75 -7.54 -11.03
CA TYR A 15 -17.47 -7.02 -10.53
C TYR A 15 -17.10 -7.62 -9.17
N PRO A 16 -16.70 -8.91 -9.10
CA PRO A 16 -16.30 -9.55 -7.83
C PRO A 16 -15.07 -8.88 -7.20
N ALA A 17 -14.26 -8.18 -8.00
CA ALA A 17 -13.09 -7.46 -7.54
C ALA A 17 -13.40 -6.32 -6.56
N LEU A 18 -14.58 -5.69 -6.63
CA LEU A 18 -14.92 -4.57 -5.75
C LEU A 18 -14.94 -4.99 -4.28
N PHE A 19 -15.48 -6.18 -3.98
CA PHE A 19 -15.52 -6.72 -2.63
C PHE A 19 -14.13 -7.14 -2.14
N SER A 20 -13.36 -7.81 -3.00
CA SER A 20 -12.01 -8.26 -2.66
C SER A 20 -11.07 -7.09 -2.38
N ILE A 21 -11.12 -6.05 -3.22
CA ILE A 21 -10.30 -4.84 -3.07
C ILE A 21 -10.67 -4.12 -1.77
N LEU A 22 -11.96 -3.89 -1.50
CA LEU A 22 -12.40 -3.23 -0.28
C LEU A 22 -11.94 -3.98 0.97
N ILE A 23 -12.16 -5.31 1.02
CA ILE A 23 -11.75 -6.13 2.15
C ILE A 23 -10.22 -6.13 2.31
N ALA A 24 -9.47 -6.19 1.21
CA ALA A 24 -8.01 -6.12 1.25
C ALA A 24 -7.52 -4.78 1.81
N PHE A 25 -8.06 -3.66 1.34
CA PHE A 25 -7.70 -2.32 1.84
C PHE A 25 -8.03 -2.16 3.33
N VAL A 26 -9.23 -2.55 3.75
CA VAL A 26 -9.63 -2.49 5.17
C VAL A 26 -8.77 -3.41 6.02
N GLY A 27 -8.49 -4.63 5.55
CA GLY A 27 -7.63 -5.57 6.25
C GLY A 27 -6.21 -5.03 6.44
N ILE A 28 -5.56 -4.59 5.35
CA ILE A 28 -4.22 -3.99 5.41
C ILE A 28 -4.19 -2.82 6.38
N TRP A 29 -5.19 -1.93 6.34
CA TRP A 29 -5.29 -0.79 7.25
C TRP A 29 -5.43 -1.21 8.71
N LEU A 30 -6.34 -2.14 9.02
CA LEU A 30 -6.55 -2.65 10.38
C LEU A 30 -5.29 -3.32 10.95
N PHE A 31 -4.64 -4.19 10.16
CA PHE A 31 -3.39 -4.82 10.57
C PHE A 31 -2.26 -3.80 10.73
N SER A 32 -2.18 -2.79 9.85
CA SER A 32 -1.16 -1.74 9.92
C SER A 32 -1.30 -0.82 11.14
N ILE A 33 -2.52 -0.49 11.56
CA ILE A 33 -2.74 0.30 12.79
C ILE A 33 -2.47 -0.53 14.04
N THR A 34 -2.85 -1.81 14.02
CA THR A 34 -2.68 -2.71 15.18
C THR A 34 -1.24 -3.19 15.33
N ASP A 35 -0.43 -3.05 14.28
CA ASP A 35 0.99 -3.34 14.31
C ASP A 35 1.75 -2.40 15.26
N ASN A 36 2.09 -2.94 16.43
CA ASN A 36 2.89 -2.30 17.48
C ASN A 36 4.30 -2.90 17.59
N THR A 37 4.73 -3.64 16.56
CA THR A 37 6.04 -4.28 16.54
C THR A 37 7.18 -3.25 16.63
N PRO A 38 8.33 -3.62 17.22
CA PRO A 38 9.50 -2.76 17.25
C PRO A 38 10.02 -2.46 15.83
N GLU A 39 9.91 -3.39 14.88
CA GLU A 39 10.26 -3.14 13.48
C GLU A 39 9.40 -2.04 12.85
N GLY A 40 8.08 -2.07 13.07
CA GLY A 40 7.16 -1.05 12.55
C GLY A 40 7.47 0.36 13.09
N LYS A 41 7.95 0.47 14.33
CA LYS A 41 8.41 1.74 14.91
C LYS A 41 9.69 2.24 14.23
N LEU A 42 10.68 1.37 14.04
CA LEU A 42 11.94 1.72 13.37
C LEU A 42 11.71 2.21 11.94
N GLU A 43 10.81 1.56 11.19
CA GLU A 43 10.48 1.98 9.82
C GLU A 43 9.79 3.35 9.79
N ARG A 44 8.88 3.63 10.74
CA ARG A 44 8.25 4.96 10.88
C ARG A 44 9.27 6.06 11.19
N GLU A 45 10.27 5.79 12.02
CA GLU A 45 11.34 6.75 12.33
C GLU A 45 12.23 7.05 11.12
N LYS A 46 12.64 6.02 10.37
CA LYS A 46 13.38 6.20 9.11
C LYS A 46 12.58 7.01 8.10
N PHE A 47 11.28 6.72 7.95
CA PHE A 47 10.41 7.49 7.08
C PHE A 47 10.35 8.96 7.52
N ARG A 48 10.23 9.23 8.82
CA ARG A 48 10.23 10.60 9.35
C ARG A 48 11.53 11.34 9.01
N ALA A 49 12.69 10.69 9.14
CA ALA A 49 13.96 11.29 8.74
C ALA A 49 13.98 11.64 7.25
N GLN A 50 13.49 10.73 6.39
CA GLN A 50 13.38 10.97 4.95
C GLN A 50 12.39 12.09 4.61
N PHE A 51 11.27 12.19 5.32
CA PHE A 51 10.26 13.23 5.16
C PHE A 51 10.78 14.63 5.54
N ILE A 52 11.62 14.72 6.57
CA ILE A 52 12.28 15.99 6.93
C ILE A 52 13.31 16.36 5.86
N ARG A 53 14.12 15.40 5.40
CA ARG A 53 15.09 15.62 4.32
C ARG A 53 14.43 16.05 3.01
N SER A 54 13.29 15.47 2.64
CA SER A 54 12.59 15.84 1.40
C SER A 54 11.98 17.24 1.45
N GLN A 55 11.52 17.69 2.63
CA GLN A 55 10.95 19.04 2.81
C GLN A 55 12.00 20.13 3.01
N THR A 56 13.07 19.85 3.76
CA THR A 56 14.07 20.87 4.14
C THR A 56 15.28 20.87 3.22
N GLY A 57 15.52 19.79 2.49
CA GLY A 57 16.71 19.62 1.69
C GLY A 57 18.02 19.50 2.48
N ILE A 58 17.94 19.23 3.79
CA ILE A 58 19.12 19.00 4.61
C ILE A 58 19.78 17.68 4.18
N GLY A 59 21.03 17.76 3.69
CA GLY A 59 21.80 16.61 3.23
C GLY A 59 21.62 16.23 1.76
N ILE A 60 21.03 17.09 0.91
CA ILE A 60 21.11 16.93 -0.57
C ILE A 60 22.48 17.41 -1.11
N ASP A 61 23.32 17.99 -0.25
CA ASP A 61 24.60 18.63 -0.62
C ASP A 61 25.63 17.68 -1.27
N GLN A 62 25.50 16.36 -1.07
CA GLN A 62 26.25 15.39 -1.86
C GLN A 62 25.52 15.07 -3.17
N GLY A 63 25.60 16.00 -4.12
CA GLY A 63 25.43 15.67 -5.53
C GLY A 63 26.42 14.57 -5.87
N ARG A 64 25.92 13.37 -6.21
CA ARG A 64 26.77 12.29 -6.72
C ARG A 64 27.42 12.81 -8.00
N ALA A 65 28.74 13.00 -7.98
CA ALA A 65 29.52 13.16 -9.19
C ALA A 65 29.32 11.88 -10.02
N HIS A 66 28.85 12.08 -11.25
CA HIS A 66 28.52 11.03 -12.18
C HIS A 66 29.75 10.57 -12.96
#